data_AF-A0A9D5U6U5-F1
#
_entry.id   AF-A0A9D5U6U5-F1
#
_cell.length_a   1.000
_cell.length_b   1.000
_cell.length_c   1.000
_cell.angle_alpha   90.00
_cell.angle_beta   90.00
_cell.angle_gamma   90.00
#
_symmetry.space_group_name_H-M   'P 1'
#
loop_
_entity.id
_entity.type
_entity.pdbx_description
1 polymer ?
#
loop_
_entity_poly.entity_id
_entity_poly.type
_entity_poly.pdbx_seq_one_letter_code
_entity_poly.pdbx_strand_id
1 'polypeptide(L)'
;MKRSRYNEEQIIRILREAEANGRSVAEVCRKQGISEQTFYRWRRKFGEMSVPEARRLRELERENSQLKRMVAERDLEIETIKGLLRKKW
;
A
#
# COMPACT_ATOMS: atom_id res chain seq x y z
N MET A 1 -2.85 9.61 -7.83
CA MET A 1 -1.99 10.08 -6.71
C MET A 1 -0.57 10.26 -7.21
N LYS A 2 0.09 11.39 -6.94
CA LYS A 2 1.53 11.56 -7.22
C LYS A 2 2.29 10.40 -6.58
N ARG A 3 3.22 9.77 -7.32
CA ARG A 3 4.12 8.76 -6.75
C ARG A 3 4.85 9.40 -5.58
N SER A 4 4.65 8.84 -4.39
CA SER A 4 5.40 9.25 -3.20
C SER A 4 6.88 9.01 -3.46
N ARG A 5 7.73 9.97 -3.05
CA ARG A 5 9.19 9.82 -3.09
C ARG A 5 9.67 8.64 -2.21
N TYR A 6 8.88 8.30 -1.19
CA TYR A 6 9.18 7.24 -0.24
C TYR A 6 8.21 6.07 -0.41
N ASN A 7 8.76 4.85 -0.49
CA ASN A 7 8.00 3.62 -0.37
C ASN A 7 7.73 3.28 1.11
N GLU A 8 6.83 2.35 1.38
CA GLU A 8 6.39 2.03 2.74
C GLU A 8 7.53 1.47 3.61
N GLU A 9 8.45 0.71 3.02
CA GLU A 9 9.60 0.16 3.75
C GLU A 9 10.57 1.27 4.18
N GLN A 10 10.80 2.25 3.32
CA GLN A 10 11.60 3.44 3.63
C GLN A 10 10.94 4.25 4.74
N ILE A 11 9.62 4.43 4.68
CA ILE A 11 8.85 5.12 5.71
C ILE A 11 9.02 4.40 7.06
N ILE A 12 8.83 3.08 7.09
CA ILE A 12 8.97 2.29 8.32
C ILE A 12 10.40 2.39 8.86
N ARG A 13 11.43 2.30 8.00
CA ARG A 13 12.83 2.49 8.43
C ARG A 13 13.07 3.85 9.07
N ILE A 14 12.51 4.93 8.49
CA ILE A 14 12.61 6.29 9.06
C ILE A 14 11.91 6.37 10.42
N LEU A 15 10.76 5.73 10.58
CA LEU A 15 10.06 5.68 11.87
C LEU A 15 10.88 4.93 12.93
N ARG A 16 11.47 3.78 12.57
CA ARG A 16 12.35 3.02 13.48
C ARG A 16 13.63 3.78 13.83
N GLU A 17 14.18 4.58 12.90
CA GLU A 17 15.33 5.46 13.16
C GLU A 17 15.04 6.49 14.27
N ALA A 18 13.79 6.96 14.38
CA ALA A 18 13.36 7.88 15.42
C ALA A 18 12.96 7.18 16.74
N GLU A 19 12.64 5.89 16.72
CA GLU A 19 12.36 5.07 17.91
C GLU A 19 13.64 4.51 18.54
N ALA A 20 14.72 4.40 17.76
CA ALA A 20 16.03 4.02 18.29
C ALA A 20 16.51 5.08 19.29
N ASN A 21 16.80 4.64 20.53
CA ASN A 21 17.28 5.50 21.62
C ASN A 21 18.43 6.41 21.13
N GLY A 22 18.19 7.73 21.14
CA GLY A 22 19.23 8.73 20.92
C GLY A 22 19.05 9.68 19.73
N ARG A 23 17.94 9.63 18.96
CA ARG A 23 17.63 10.64 17.94
C ARG A 23 16.28 11.30 18.18
N SER A 24 16.24 12.62 18.12
CA SER A 24 14.97 13.36 18.15
C SER A 24 14.25 13.27 16.80
N VAL A 25 12.92 13.34 16.83
CA VAL A 25 12.09 13.40 15.59
C VAL A 25 12.53 14.57 14.70
N ALA A 26 12.92 15.71 15.29
CA ALA A 26 13.39 16.88 14.57
C ALA A 26 14.70 16.63 13.79
N GLU A 27 15.63 15.86 14.36
CA GLU A 27 16.87 15.48 13.66
C GLU A 27 16.63 14.53 12.51
N VAL A 28 15.76 13.52 12.72
CA VAL A 28 15.36 12.59 11.66
C VAL A 28 14.66 13.32 10.52
N CYS A 29 13.75 14.25 10.84
CA CYS A 29 13.05 15.06 9.84
C CYS A 29 14.02 15.92 9.02
N ARG A 30 14.98 16.60 9.67
CA ARG A 30 16.02 17.38 8.99
C ARG A 30 16.89 16.52 8.07
N LYS A 31 17.35 15.36 8.55
CA LYS A 31 18.19 14.44 7.79
C LYS A 31 17.48 13.89 6.55
N GLN A 32 16.19 13.55 6.68
CA GLN A 32 15.40 12.97 5.60
C GLN A 32 14.72 14.04 4.72
N GLY A 33 14.87 15.32 5.04
CA GLY A 33 14.24 16.43 4.30
C GLY A 33 12.71 16.37 4.29
N ILE A 34 12.11 15.96 5.41
CA ILE A 34 10.65 15.87 5.60
C ILE A 34 10.20 16.80 6.72
N SER A 35 8.94 17.23 6.69
CA SER A 35 8.34 17.95 7.83
C SER A 35 7.96 16.99 8.95
N GLU A 36 7.95 17.48 10.20
CA GLU A 36 7.46 16.69 11.34
C GLU A 36 6.00 16.25 11.16
N GLN A 37 5.17 17.09 10.54
CA GLN A 37 3.80 16.72 10.18
C GLN A 37 3.76 15.48 9.28
N THR A 38 4.68 15.38 8.30
CA THR A 38 4.80 14.19 7.45
C THR A 38 5.19 12.98 8.27
N PHE A 39 6.17 13.12 9.17
CA PHE A 39 6.60 12.06 10.08
C PHE A 39 5.44 11.54 10.95
N TYR A 40 4.68 12.41 11.61
CA TYR A 40 3.55 11.99 12.45
C TYR A 40 2.42 11.36 11.66
N ARG A 41 2.16 11.83 10.43
CA ARG A 41 1.21 11.18 9.52
C ARG A 41 1.67 9.76 9.16
N TRP A 42 2.96 9.57 8.90
CA TRP A 42 3.52 8.25 8.67
C TRP A 42 3.45 7.37 9.91
N ARG A 43 3.78 7.92 11.08
CA ARG A 43 3.70 7.19 12.36
C ARG A 43 2.29 6.68 12.64
N ARG A 44 1.26 7.49 12.36
CA ARG A 44 -0.15 7.07 12.50
C ARG A 44 -0.53 5.94 11.55
N LYS A 45 0.06 5.89 10.35
CA LYS A 45 -0.28 4.88 9.33
C LYS A 45 0.57 3.61 9.40
N PHE A 46 1.83 3.73 9.80
CA PHE A 46 2.84 2.67 9.68
C PHE A 46 3.64 2.41 10.97
N GLY A 47 3.41 3.15 12.07
CA GLY A 47 4.21 3.04 13.29
C GLY A 47 4.15 1.67 13.96
N GLU A 48 2.98 1.02 13.91
CA GLU A 48 2.80 -0.35 14.42
C GLU A 48 3.19 -1.42 13.39
N MET A 49 3.46 -1.03 12.15
CA MET A 49 3.74 -1.94 11.05
C MET A 49 5.23 -2.27 11.01
N SER A 50 5.55 -3.55 10.92
CA SER A 50 6.90 -4.03 10.61
C SER A 50 7.16 -4.02 9.11
N VAL A 51 8.43 -3.99 8.70
CA VAL A 51 8.82 -4.06 7.28
C VAL A 51 8.30 -5.36 6.61
N PRO A 52 8.40 -6.55 7.24
CA PRO A 52 7.81 -7.77 6.69
C PRO A 52 6.30 -7.69 6.48
N GLU A 53 5.56 -7.10 7.43
CA GLU A 53 4.11 -6.92 7.30
C GLU A 53 3.74 -5.97 6.17
N ALA A 54 4.46 -4.85 6.01
CA ALA A 54 4.23 -3.93 4.90
C ALA A 54 4.48 -4.59 3.54
N ARG A 55 5.54 -5.40 3.43
CA ARG A 55 5.82 -6.17 2.21
C ARG A 55 4.70 -7.16 1.92
N ARG A 56 4.27 -7.92 2.94
CA ARG A 56 3.18 -8.90 2.80
C ARG A 56 1.87 -8.23 2.39
N LEU A 57 1.55 -7.08 2.99
CA LEU A 57 0.36 -6.31 2.64
C LEU A 57 0.39 -5.89 1.17
N ARG A 58 1.51 -5.36 0.68
CA ARG A 58 1.65 -4.95 -0.72
C ARG A 58 1.50 -6.12 -1.70
N GLU A 59 2.07 -7.28 -1.37
CA GLU A 59 1.90 -8.51 -2.15
C GLU A 59 0.43 -8.93 -2.21
N LEU A 60 -0.26 -8.94 -1.06
CA LEU A 60 -1.69 -9.24 -0.99
C LEU A 60 -2.56 -8.25 -1.75
N GLU A 61 -2.27 -6.95 -1.69
CA GLU A 61 -2.99 -5.92 -2.46
C GLU A 61 -2.82 -6.12 -3.97
N ARG A 62 -1.61 -6.50 -4.42
CA ARG A 62 -1.33 -6.81 -5.82
C ARG A 62 -2.10 -8.05 -6.27
N GLU A 63 -2.04 -9.13 -5.51
CA GLU A 63 -2.79 -10.37 -5.79
C GLU A 63 -4.29 -10.11 -5.82
N ASN A 64 -4.82 -9.38 -4.84
CA ASN A 64 -6.25 -9.03 -4.78
C ASN A 64 -6.69 -8.22 -6.02
N SER A 65 -5.86 -7.27 -6.45
CA SER A 65 -6.13 -6.48 -7.66
C SER A 65 -6.15 -7.35 -8.93
N GLN A 66 -5.23 -8.31 -9.04
CA GLN A 66 -5.20 -9.27 -10.15
C GLN A 66 -6.42 -10.21 -10.12
N LEU A 67 -6.77 -10.74 -8.95
CA LEU A 67 -7.92 -11.61 -8.76
C LEU A 67 -9.22 -10.89 -9.12
N LYS A 68 -9.43 -9.66 -8.64
CA LYS A 68 -10.61 -8.84 -9.00
C LYS A 68 -10.75 -8.63 -10.50
N ARG A 69 -9.64 -8.37 -11.19
CA ARG A 69 -9.65 -8.22 -12.64
C ARG A 69 -10.06 -9.50 -13.34
N MET A 70 -9.46 -10.64 -12.98
CA MET A 70 -9.81 -11.93 -13.57
C MET A 70 -11.27 -12.31 -13.33
N VAL A 71 -11.79 -12.06 -12.12
CA VAL A 71 -13.20 -12.30 -11.80
C VAL A 71 -14.12 -11.44 -12.67
N ALA A 72 -13.84 -10.14 -12.80
CA ALA A 72 -14.64 -9.26 -13.64
C ALA A 72 -14.62 -9.68 -15.13
N GLU A 73 -13.45 -10.07 -15.65
CA GLU A 73 -13.33 -10.58 -17.02
C GLU A 73 -14.16 -11.86 -17.22
N ARG A 74 -14.10 -12.81 -16.28
CA ARG A 74 -14.90 -14.04 -16.30
C ARG A 74 -16.41 -13.78 -16.19
N ASP A 75 -16.83 -12.87 -15.32
CA ASP A 75 -18.24 -12.52 -15.15
C ASP A 75 -18.83 -11.92 -16.44
N LEU A 76 -18.06 -11.07 -17.13
CA LEU A 76 -18.45 -10.53 -18.44
C LEU A 76 -18.58 -11.60 -19.52
N GLU A 77 -17.65 -12.56 -19.57
CA GLU A 77 -17.73 -13.71 -20.48
C GLU A 77 -18.99 -14.56 -20.19
N ILE A 78 -19.27 -14.86 -18.92
CA ILE A 78 -20.45 -15.61 -18.50
C ILE A 78 -21.74 -14.87 -18.90
N GLU A 79 -21.82 -13.57 -18.65
CA GLU A 79 -23.01 -12.79 -19.00
C GLU A 79 -23.24 -12.75 -20.51
N THR A 80 -22.16 -12.65 -21.29
CA THR A 80 -22.22 -12.71 -22.75
C THR A 80 -22.78 -14.06 -23.22
N ILE A 81 -22.26 -15.17 -22.68
CA ILE A 81 -22.73 -16.52 -23.01
C ILE A 81 -24.20 -16.70 -22.64
N LYS A 82 -24.60 -16.29 -21.42
CA LYS A 82 -26.00 -16.34 -20.98
C LYS A 82 -26.91 -15.50 -21.89
N GLY A 83 -26.46 -14.32 -22.31
CA GLY A 83 -27.16 -13.47 -23.26
C GLY A 83 -27.39 -14.14 -24.62
N LEU A 84 -26.37 -14.82 -25.16
CA LEU A 84 -26.49 -15.56 -26.42
C LEU A 84 -27.44 -16.75 -26.30
N LEU A 85 -27.40 -17.49 -25.19
CA LEU A 85 -28.29 -18.63 -24.94
C LEU A 85 -29.75 -18.19 -24.80
N ARG A 86 -30.01 -17.04 -24.16
CA ARG A 86 -31.36 -16.47 -24.04
C ARG A 86 -31.96 -16.02 -25.37
N LYS A 87 -31.14 -15.61 -26.35
CA LYS A 87 -31.61 -15.18 -27.69
C LYS A 87 -31.90 -16.34 -28.65
N LYS A 88 -31.47 -17.57 -28.32
CA LYS A 88 -31.66 -18.76 -29.18
C LYS A 88 -33.04 -19.41 -29.04
N TRP A 89 -33.90 -18.90 -28.15
CA TRP A 89 -35.26 -19.37 -27.91
C TRP A 89 -36.23 -18.21 -27.98
#